data_AF-A0A2P8FBC0-F1
#
_entry.id   AF-A0A2P8FBC0-F1
#
_cell.length_a   1.000
_cell.length_b   1.000
_cell.length_c   1.000
_cell.angle_alpha   90.00
_cell.angle_beta   90.00
_cell.angle_gamma   90.00
#
_symmetry.space_group_name_H-M   'P 1'
#
loop_
_entity.id
_entity.type
_entity.pdbx_description
1 polymer ?
#
loop_
_entity_poly.entity_id
_entity_poly.type
_entity_poly.pdbx_seq_one_letter_code
_entity_poly.pdbx_strand_id
1 'polypeptide(L)'
;MAQFEIWLKSERGIVDETVRFSIPNGVWARLARFHENAQTLRATRFVGEGMGGQLSLTLGADGQVWSQGAAQNEDAAGNMLLKLRPFILQREESFLPAVAKELGRYATHPAFRCQIGLISDMFALQGIEFLDRFAAIGRPPMDAASVMRWLNGFEYHRDAEKRRAALADLGVFAGQGNGLSAVLFSVVEMVRAVLHMGDLVETIRLHDGGTQPVLVPDHWGGC
;
A
#
# COMPACT_ATOMS: atom_id res chain seq x y z
N MET A 1 24.47 -1.29 -16.66
CA MET A 1 23.73 -2.28 -15.86
C MET A 1 24.20 -2.08 -14.43
N ALA A 2 23.30 -1.88 -13.47
CA ALA A 2 23.61 -1.94 -12.05
C ALA A 2 23.64 -3.42 -11.66
N GLN A 3 24.70 -3.88 -11.00
CA GLN A 3 24.84 -5.23 -10.51
C GLN A 3 24.59 -5.21 -9.00
N PHE A 4 23.88 -6.23 -8.51
CA PHE A 4 23.56 -6.36 -7.10
C PHE A 4 23.98 -7.73 -6.60
N GLU A 5 24.59 -7.76 -5.42
CA GLU A 5 24.94 -8.96 -4.68
C GLU A 5 24.36 -8.85 -3.26
N ILE A 6 23.38 -9.70 -2.93
CA ILE A 6 22.66 -9.65 -1.66
C ILE A 6 22.81 -10.98 -0.93
N TRP A 7 23.31 -10.96 0.30
CA TRP A 7 23.32 -12.13 1.17
C TRP A 7 21.98 -12.24 1.90
N LEU A 8 21.24 -13.32 1.66
CA LEU A 8 19.99 -13.62 2.35
C LEU A 8 20.26 -14.62 3.48
N LYS A 9 19.69 -14.35 4.66
CA LYS A 9 19.81 -15.23 5.82
C LYS A 9 18.49 -15.33 6.58
N SER A 10 18.08 -16.54 6.93
CA SER A 10 16.94 -16.81 7.81
C SER A 10 17.39 -17.16 9.22
N GLU A 11 16.49 -17.02 10.20
CA GLU A 11 16.80 -17.29 11.60
C GLU A 11 17.17 -18.75 11.85
N ARG A 12 16.47 -19.69 11.19
CA ARG A 12 16.75 -21.13 11.30
C ARG A 12 17.80 -21.64 10.31
N GLY A 13 18.39 -20.77 9.50
CA GLY A 13 19.37 -21.14 8.49
C GLY A 13 18.81 -21.97 7.31
N ILE A 14 17.49 -21.94 7.09
CA ILE A 14 16.83 -22.56 5.93
C ILE A 14 17.26 -21.85 4.64
N VAL A 15 17.34 -20.52 4.72
CA VAL A 15 17.97 -19.64 3.72
C VAL A 15 19.29 -19.14 4.31
N ASP A 16 20.38 -19.40 3.60
CA ASP A 16 21.71 -18.82 3.82
C ASP A 16 22.46 -18.85 2.48
N GLU A 17 22.22 -17.84 1.65
CA GLU A 17 22.73 -17.81 0.27
C GLU A 17 22.99 -16.40 -0.25
N THR A 18 23.87 -16.30 -1.24
CA THR A 18 24.15 -15.03 -1.93
C THR A 18 23.44 -14.99 -3.27
N VAL A 19 22.54 -14.02 -3.43
CA VAL A 19 21.77 -13.80 -4.63
C VAL A 19 22.40 -12.69 -5.45
N ARG A 20 22.63 -12.96 -6.73
CA ARG A 20 23.17 -11.99 -7.69
C ARG A 20 22.16 -11.71 -8.80
N PHE A 21 21.96 -10.44 -9.11
CA PHE A 21 21.10 -10.02 -10.23
C PHE A 21 21.56 -8.69 -10.79
N SER A 22 20.98 -8.27 -11.92
CA SER A 22 21.31 -6.99 -12.54
C SER A 22 20.08 -6.27 -13.03
N ILE A 23 20.07 -4.95 -12.87
CA ILE A 23 18.97 -4.07 -13.27
C ILE A 23 19.52 -3.03 -14.26
N PRO A 24 18.84 -2.75 -15.38
CA PRO A 24 19.23 -1.65 -16.25
C PRO A 24 19.28 -0.31 -15.51
N ASN A 25 20.29 0.52 -15.79
CA ASN A 25 20.50 1.77 -15.04
C ASN A 25 19.28 2.70 -15.07
N GLY A 26 18.56 2.77 -16.20
CA GLY A 26 17.33 3.57 -16.31
C GLY A 26 16.18 3.03 -15.46
N VAL A 27 16.06 1.70 -15.31
CA VAL A 27 15.08 1.08 -14.42
C VAL A 27 15.47 1.34 -12.96
N TRP A 28 16.75 1.17 -12.62
CA TRP A 28 17.25 1.44 -11.27
C TRP A 28 17.04 2.91 -10.85
N ALA A 29 17.28 3.86 -11.77
CA ALA A 29 17.01 5.28 -11.52
C ALA A 29 15.52 5.55 -11.20
N ARG A 30 14.58 4.85 -11.86
CA ARG A 30 13.15 4.94 -11.53
C ARG A 30 12.83 4.33 -10.17
N LEU A 31 13.43 3.19 -9.82
CA LEU A 31 13.28 2.58 -8.50
C LEU A 31 13.79 3.51 -7.39
N ALA A 32 14.96 4.14 -7.59
CA ALA A 32 15.50 5.12 -6.66
C ALA A 32 14.55 6.33 -6.49
N ARG A 33 13.99 6.85 -7.58
CA ARG A 33 12.98 7.93 -7.53
C ARG A 33 11.70 7.51 -6.82
N PHE A 34 11.24 6.27 -7.02
CA PHE A 34 10.11 5.72 -6.27
C PHE A 34 10.40 5.75 -4.75
N HIS A 35 11.59 5.33 -4.35
CA HIS A 35 12.02 5.36 -2.95
C HIS A 35 12.04 6.80 -2.39
N GLU A 36 12.62 7.76 -3.10
CA GLU A 36 12.63 9.19 -2.70
C GLU A 36 11.21 9.75 -2.50
N ASN A 37 10.29 9.43 -3.42
CA ASN A 37 8.88 9.79 -3.29
C ASN A 37 8.27 9.09 -2.06
N ALA A 38 8.61 7.83 -1.79
CA ALA A 38 8.08 7.07 -0.65
C ALA A 38 8.56 7.66 0.68
N GLN A 39 9.80 8.15 0.75
CA GLN A 39 10.31 8.90 1.91
C GLN A 39 9.56 10.22 2.10
N THR A 40 9.20 10.90 1.01
CA THR A 40 8.37 12.12 1.09
C THR A 40 6.97 11.82 1.62
N LEU A 41 6.37 10.69 1.22
CA LEU A 41 5.09 10.21 1.75
C LEU A 41 5.21 9.83 3.24
N ARG A 42 6.28 9.11 3.61
CA ARG A 42 6.59 8.73 4.99
C ARG A 42 6.73 9.92 5.93
N ALA A 43 7.33 11.01 5.44
CA ALA A 43 7.53 12.24 6.20
C ALA A 43 6.24 13.06 6.41
N THR A 44 5.10 12.67 5.82
CA THR A 44 3.84 13.34 6.10
C THR A 44 3.41 13.09 7.55
N ARG A 45 2.80 14.11 8.18
CA ARG A 45 2.29 14.00 9.55
C ARG A 45 1.33 12.82 9.73
N PHE A 46 0.47 12.60 8.75
CA PHE A 46 -0.49 11.49 8.77
C PHE A 46 0.22 10.13 8.93
N VAL A 47 1.28 9.88 8.15
CA VAL A 47 2.04 8.63 8.23
C VAL A 47 2.91 8.59 9.50
N GLY A 48 3.64 9.66 9.80
CA GLY A 48 4.56 9.72 10.93
C GLY A 48 3.89 9.58 12.30
N GLU A 49 2.67 10.10 12.46
CA GLU A 49 1.88 9.96 13.70
C GLU A 49 1.03 8.68 13.73
N GLY A 50 1.15 7.81 12.72
CA GLY A 50 0.35 6.59 12.63
C GLY A 50 -1.16 6.86 12.51
N MET A 51 -1.52 8.01 11.92
CA MET A 51 -2.92 8.35 11.68
C MET A 51 -3.51 7.38 10.67
N GLY A 52 -4.71 6.91 10.96
CA GLY A 52 -5.46 6.02 10.09
C GLY A 52 -6.95 6.18 10.32
N GLY A 53 -7.72 5.66 9.37
CA GLY A 53 -9.15 5.51 9.55
C GLY A 53 -9.41 4.48 10.66
N GLN A 54 -9.67 4.94 11.88
CA GLN A 54 -10.22 4.09 12.93
C GLN A 54 -11.75 4.15 12.81
N LEU A 55 -12.36 2.99 12.67
CA LEU A 55 -13.80 2.83 12.54
C LEU A 55 -14.26 1.78 13.54
N SER A 56 -15.09 2.21 14.50
CA SER A 56 -15.74 1.32 15.45
C SER A 56 -17.14 1.01 14.97
N LEU A 57 -17.50 -0.27 14.96
CA LEU A 57 -18.84 -0.77 14.63
C LEU A 57 -19.49 -1.34 15.89
N THR A 58 -20.69 -0.87 16.20
CA THR A 58 -21.52 -1.37 17.31
C THR A 58 -22.84 -1.88 16.76
N LEU A 59 -23.19 -3.13 17.09
CA LEU A 59 -24.48 -3.74 16.78
C LEU A 59 -25.35 -3.72 18.02
N GLY A 60 -26.48 -3.00 17.96
CA GLY A 60 -27.47 -2.94 19.02
C GLY A 60 -28.31 -4.22 19.12
N ALA A 61 -28.90 -4.45 20.29
CA ALA A 61 -29.83 -5.58 20.51
C ALA A 61 -31.12 -5.47 19.69
N ASP A 62 -31.44 -4.27 19.20
CA ASP A 62 -32.53 -3.97 18.27
C ASP A 62 -32.15 -4.22 16.79
N GLY A 63 -30.93 -4.68 16.55
CA GLY A 63 -30.39 -4.91 15.20
C GLY A 63 -29.88 -3.63 14.52
N GLN A 64 -29.87 -2.47 15.19
CA GLN A 64 -29.31 -1.25 14.62
C GLN A 64 -27.78 -1.28 14.60
N VAL A 65 -27.19 -0.76 13.52
CA VAL A 65 -25.74 -0.65 13.38
C VAL A 65 -25.31 0.80 13.50
N TRP A 66 -24.39 1.04 14.42
CA TRP A 66 -23.77 2.33 14.66
C TRP A 66 -22.30 2.25 14.26
N SER A 67 -21.86 3.21 13.46
CA SER A 67 -20.44 3.42 13.14
C SER A 67 -19.97 4.70 13.80
N GLN A 68 -18.75 4.66 14.33
CA GLN A 68 -18.08 5.83 14.86
C GLN A 68 -16.65 5.86 14.31
N GLY A 69 -16.37 6.87 13.49
CA GLY A 69 -15.02 7.17 13.05
C GLY A 69 -14.28 8.02 14.09
N ALA A 70 -12.98 7.78 14.26
CA ALA A 70 -12.14 8.77 14.92
C ALA A 70 -12.12 10.08 14.11
N ALA A 71 -12.11 11.22 14.80
CA ALA A 71 -11.97 12.52 14.16
C ALA A 71 -10.65 12.55 13.36
N GLN A 72 -10.75 12.88 12.07
CA GLN A 72 -9.61 12.92 11.18
C GLN A 72 -9.10 14.34 11.07
N ASN A 73 -7.78 14.52 11.09
CA ASN A 73 -7.18 15.79 10.71
C ASN A 73 -7.21 15.88 9.17
N GLU A 74 -8.20 16.59 8.63
CA GLU A 74 -8.43 16.71 7.18
C GLU A 74 -7.21 17.27 6.44
N ASP A 75 -6.51 18.25 7.02
CA ASP A 75 -5.29 18.83 6.42
C ASP A 75 -4.17 17.79 6.32
N ALA A 76 -3.96 16.99 7.38
CA ALA A 76 -2.97 15.92 7.38
C ALA A 76 -3.31 14.84 6.36
N ALA A 77 -4.60 14.43 6.29
CA ALA A 77 -5.08 13.46 5.32
C ALA A 77 -4.93 13.98 3.88
N GLY A 78 -5.33 15.22 3.60
CA GLY A 78 -5.21 15.85 2.30
C GLY A 78 -3.76 15.95 1.82
N ASN A 79 -2.82 16.33 2.71
CA ASN A 79 -1.39 16.33 2.39
C ASN A 79 -0.87 14.92 2.07
N MET A 80 -1.27 13.90 2.84
CA MET A 80 -0.91 12.51 2.55
C MET A 80 -1.45 12.05 1.19
N LEU A 81 -2.72 12.32 0.88
CA LEU A 81 -3.33 11.96 -0.40
C LEU A 81 -2.61 12.63 -1.59
N LEU A 82 -2.21 13.89 -1.44
CA LEU A 82 -1.41 14.58 -2.44
C LEU A 82 -0.06 13.90 -2.68
N LYS A 83 0.62 13.44 -1.62
CA LYS A 83 1.89 12.71 -1.72
C LYS A 83 1.73 11.27 -2.18
N LEU A 84 0.55 10.67 -2.00
CA LEU A 84 0.24 9.32 -2.46
C LEU A 84 -0.02 9.26 -3.98
N ARG A 85 -0.45 10.37 -4.59
CA ARG A 85 -0.82 10.46 -6.00
C ARG A 85 0.17 9.80 -7.00
N PRO A 86 1.50 10.00 -6.91
CA PRO A 86 2.45 9.39 -7.85
C PRO A 86 2.42 7.86 -7.88
N PHE A 87 1.93 7.22 -6.82
CA PHE A 87 1.95 5.77 -6.66
C PHE A 87 0.69 5.08 -7.18
N ILE A 88 -0.41 5.81 -7.27
CA ILE A 88 -1.74 5.26 -7.57
C ILE A 88 -2.25 5.63 -8.96
N LEU A 89 -1.68 6.67 -9.59
CA LEU A 89 -2.05 7.07 -10.94
C LEU A 89 -1.22 6.31 -11.99
N GLN A 90 -1.90 5.61 -12.90
CA GLN A 90 -1.29 4.69 -13.88
C GLN A 90 -0.25 5.31 -14.82
N ARG A 91 -0.29 6.64 -15.03
CA ARG A 91 0.62 7.35 -15.96
C ARG A 91 1.84 7.95 -15.28
N GLU A 92 1.94 7.82 -13.95
CA GLU A 92 3.06 8.36 -13.19
C GLU A 92 4.22 7.37 -13.17
N GLU A 93 5.45 7.88 -13.16
CA GLU A 93 6.67 7.05 -13.16
C GLU A 93 6.77 6.15 -11.91
N SER A 94 6.18 6.58 -10.80
CA SER A 94 6.20 5.85 -9.52
C SER A 94 4.95 4.98 -9.30
N PHE A 95 4.15 4.73 -10.33
CA PHE A 95 2.97 3.87 -10.22
C PHE A 95 3.34 2.47 -9.71
N LEU A 96 2.84 2.08 -8.53
CA LEU A 96 3.32 0.90 -7.81
C LEU A 96 3.22 -0.40 -8.63
N PRO A 97 2.09 -0.72 -9.31
CA PRO A 97 2.01 -1.93 -10.12
C PRO A 97 3.04 -1.99 -11.26
N ALA A 98 3.40 -0.84 -11.84
CA ALA A 98 4.46 -0.78 -12.86
C ALA A 98 5.84 -1.02 -12.23
N VAL A 99 6.12 -0.38 -11.10
CA VAL A 99 7.37 -0.54 -10.34
C VAL A 99 7.56 -1.98 -9.85
N ALA A 100 6.53 -2.59 -9.27
CA ALA A 100 6.54 -3.98 -8.82
C ALA A 100 6.85 -4.94 -9.98
N LYS A 101 6.20 -4.74 -11.13
CA LYS A 101 6.44 -5.52 -12.36
C LYS A 101 7.86 -5.35 -12.88
N GLU A 102 8.40 -4.14 -12.87
CA GLU A 102 9.78 -3.87 -13.30
C GLU A 102 10.79 -4.54 -12.37
N LEU A 103 10.64 -4.38 -11.05
CA LEU A 103 11.53 -5.00 -10.08
C LEU A 103 11.48 -6.53 -10.17
N GLY A 104 10.29 -7.13 -10.21
CA GLY A 104 10.10 -8.57 -10.28
C GLY A 104 10.63 -9.22 -11.58
N ARG A 105 10.81 -8.44 -12.65
CA ARG A 105 11.45 -8.90 -13.88
C ARG A 105 12.94 -9.20 -13.68
N TYR A 106 13.63 -8.43 -12.84
CA TYR A 106 15.08 -8.51 -12.66
C TYR A 106 15.48 -9.21 -11.36
N ALA A 107 14.73 -9.01 -10.27
CA ALA A 107 14.93 -9.67 -8.99
C ALA A 107 14.15 -11.02 -8.98
N THR A 108 14.68 -12.02 -9.68
CA THR A 108 13.95 -13.28 -9.94
C THR A 108 13.98 -14.30 -8.80
N HIS A 109 14.75 -14.05 -7.75
CA HIS A 109 14.84 -14.94 -6.60
C HIS A 109 13.46 -15.13 -5.93
N PRO A 110 13.10 -16.34 -5.48
CA PRO A 110 11.82 -16.60 -4.84
C PRO A 110 11.48 -15.67 -3.68
N ALA A 111 12.45 -15.39 -2.81
CA ALA A 111 12.33 -14.41 -1.72
C ALA A 111 11.80 -13.05 -2.20
N PHE A 112 12.44 -12.46 -3.22
CA PHE A 112 12.03 -11.16 -3.75
C PHE A 112 10.67 -11.24 -4.44
N ARG A 113 10.41 -12.32 -5.20
CA ARG A 113 9.10 -12.51 -5.84
C ARG A 113 7.97 -12.62 -4.83
N CYS A 114 8.18 -13.38 -3.76
CA CYS A 114 7.24 -13.50 -2.65
C CYS A 114 6.94 -12.12 -2.04
N GLN A 115 7.98 -11.38 -1.66
CA GLN A 115 7.82 -10.05 -1.07
C GLN A 115 7.11 -9.06 -2.01
N ILE A 116 7.50 -9.03 -3.29
CA ILE A 116 6.86 -8.18 -4.31
C ILE A 116 5.39 -8.57 -4.51
N GLY A 117 5.07 -9.87 -4.47
CA GLY A 117 3.71 -10.40 -4.51
C GLY A 117 2.89 -9.89 -3.34
N LEU A 118 3.35 -10.11 -2.11
CA LEU A 118 2.69 -9.64 -0.89
C LEU A 118 2.42 -8.13 -0.91
N ILE A 119 3.40 -7.33 -1.35
CA ILE A 119 3.23 -5.87 -1.48
C ILE A 119 2.17 -5.53 -2.55
N SER A 120 2.16 -6.25 -3.68
CA SER A 120 1.20 -6.04 -4.75
C SER A 120 -0.22 -6.40 -4.31
N ASP A 121 -0.38 -7.50 -3.58
CA ASP A 121 -1.66 -7.97 -3.05
C ASP A 121 -2.21 -7.00 -1.99
N MET A 122 -1.34 -6.47 -1.12
CA MET A 122 -1.68 -5.41 -0.17
C MET A 122 -2.15 -4.14 -0.88
N PHE A 123 -1.44 -3.70 -1.93
CA PHE A 123 -1.85 -2.53 -2.72
C PHE A 123 -3.18 -2.75 -3.46
N ALA A 124 -3.42 -3.99 -3.90
CA ALA A 124 -4.67 -4.40 -4.53
C ALA A 124 -5.81 -4.64 -3.52
N LEU A 125 -5.53 -4.53 -2.22
CA LEU A 125 -6.46 -4.69 -1.11
C LEU A 125 -7.02 -6.13 -0.96
N GLN A 126 -6.26 -7.15 -1.38
CA GLN A 126 -6.69 -8.55 -1.25
C GLN A 126 -6.74 -9.03 0.22
N GLY A 127 -5.99 -8.39 1.13
CA GLY A 127 -5.98 -8.75 2.55
C GLY A 127 -7.25 -8.35 3.33
N ILE A 128 -8.12 -7.52 2.75
CA ILE A 128 -9.28 -6.97 3.46
C ILE A 128 -10.61 -7.64 3.06
N GLU A 129 -10.59 -8.67 2.23
CA GLU A 129 -11.79 -9.41 1.75
C GLU A 129 -12.76 -9.84 2.86
N PHE A 130 -12.28 -10.05 4.09
CA PHE A 130 -13.13 -10.36 5.25
C PHE A 130 -14.22 -9.30 5.49
N LEU A 131 -14.02 -8.06 5.02
CA LEU A 131 -14.98 -6.98 5.12
C LEU A 131 -16.24 -7.19 4.26
N ASP A 132 -16.21 -8.08 3.27
CA ASP A 132 -17.41 -8.44 2.50
C ASP A 132 -18.50 -9.04 3.39
N ARG A 133 -18.14 -9.57 4.57
CA ARG A 133 -19.11 -10.03 5.57
C ARG A 133 -19.96 -8.90 6.14
N PHE A 134 -19.52 -7.65 6.03
CA PHE A 134 -20.23 -6.45 6.50
C PHE A 134 -20.95 -5.69 5.37
N ALA A 135 -21.00 -6.27 4.17
CA ALA A 135 -21.58 -5.66 2.98
C ALA A 135 -22.96 -5.02 3.16
N ALA A 136 -23.84 -5.67 3.94
CA ALA A 136 -25.20 -5.20 4.17
C ALA A 136 -25.26 -3.87 4.95
N ILE A 137 -24.18 -3.50 5.64
CA ILE A 137 -24.04 -2.28 6.42
C ILE A 137 -23.44 -1.16 5.56
N GLY A 138 -22.55 -1.52 4.64
CA GLY A 138 -21.77 -0.61 3.81
C GLY A 138 -20.41 -1.22 3.54
N ARG A 139 -19.75 -0.80 2.47
CA ARG A 139 -18.44 -1.32 2.09
C ARG A 139 -17.43 -0.18 1.97
N PRO A 140 -16.33 -0.19 2.74
CA PRO A 140 -15.20 0.64 2.37
C PRO A 140 -14.67 0.17 1.00
N PRO A 141 -13.87 0.98 0.29
CA PRO A 141 -13.25 0.54 -0.95
C PRO A 141 -12.46 -0.75 -0.76
N MET A 142 -12.86 -1.82 -1.45
CA MET A 142 -12.28 -3.17 -1.30
C MET A 142 -11.20 -3.48 -2.33
N ASP A 143 -10.99 -2.58 -3.28
CA ASP A 143 -10.04 -2.72 -4.37
C ASP A 143 -9.49 -1.33 -4.78
N ALA A 144 -8.36 -1.32 -5.47
CA ALA A 144 -7.70 -0.09 -5.90
C ALA A 144 -8.55 0.77 -6.85
N ALA A 145 -9.41 0.16 -7.68
CA ALA A 145 -10.28 0.90 -8.59
C ALA A 145 -11.41 1.63 -7.84
N SER A 146 -11.94 1.01 -6.79
CA SER A 146 -12.92 1.59 -5.87
C SER A 146 -12.32 2.76 -5.09
N VAL A 147 -11.07 2.64 -4.60
CA VAL A 147 -10.34 3.76 -3.97
C VAL A 147 -10.19 4.90 -4.98
N MET A 148 -9.75 4.61 -6.20
CA MET A 148 -9.59 5.62 -7.25
C MET A 148 -10.92 6.29 -7.64
N ARG A 149 -12.03 5.56 -7.65
CA ARG A 149 -13.37 6.12 -7.89
C ARG A 149 -13.72 7.13 -6.81
N TRP A 150 -13.48 6.80 -5.54
CA TRP A 150 -13.70 7.72 -4.42
C TRP A 150 -12.81 8.95 -4.54
N LEU A 151 -11.50 8.78 -4.75
CA LEU A 151 -10.56 9.90 -4.88
C LEU A 151 -10.94 10.83 -6.03
N ASN A 152 -11.39 10.28 -7.16
CA ASN A 152 -11.87 11.10 -8.28
C ASN A 152 -13.16 11.87 -7.95
N GLY A 153 -14.06 11.27 -7.16
CA GLY A 153 -15.33 11.90 -6.76
C GLY A 153 -15.18 12.99 -5.70
N PHE A 154 -14.18 12.91 -4.83
CA PHE A 154 -14.01 13.82 -3.69
C PHE A 154 -12.79 14.73 -3.79
N GLU A 155 -11.65 14.21 -4.22
CA GLU A 155 -10.36 14.90 -4.09
C GLU A 155 -9.85 15.46 -5.43
N TYR A 156 -9.84 14.65 -6.49
CA TYR A 156 -9.14 15.00 -7.72
C TYR A 156 -10.00 15.75 -8.74
N HIS A 157 -11.17 15.21 -9.07
CA HIS A 157 -12.03 15.77 -10.11
C HIS A 157 -13.35 16.32 -9.59
N ARG A 158 -13.70 15.98 -8.34
CA ARG A 158 -14.97 16.36 -7.69
C ARG A 158 -16.19 15.98 -8.53
N ASP A 159 -16.10 14.83 -9.20
CA ASP A 159 -17.11 14.31 -10.10
C ASP A 159 -18.37 13.90 -9.30
N ALA A 160 -19.48 14.59 -9.56
CA ALA A 160 -20.72 14.43 -8.79
C ALA A 160 -21.36 13.04 -8.94
N GLU A 161 -21.21 12.40 -10.09
CA GLU A 161 -21.74 11.06 -10.34
C GLU A 161 -20.92 10.01 -9.58
N LYS A 162 -19.59 10.09 -9.67
CA LYS A 162 -18.68 9.22 -8.92
C LYS A 162 -18.82 9.43 -7.42
N ARG A 163 -19.02 10.67 -6.98
CA ARG A 163 -19.29 11.00 -5.58
C ARG A 163 -20.56 10.31 -5.08
N ARG A 164 -21.65 10.37 -5.85
CA ARG A 164 -22.92 9.72 -5.49
C ARG A 164 -22.76 8.20 -5.41
N ALA A 165 -22.11 7.59 -6.41
CA ALA A 165 -21.85 6.15 -6.41
C ALA A 165 -21.00 5.72 -5.20
N ALA A 166 -19.91 6.44 -4.93
CA ALA A 166 -19.04 6.13 -3.80
C ALA A 166 -19.73 6.28 -2.44
N LEU A 167 -20.62 7.28 -2.27
CA LEU A 167 -21.42 7.43 -1.05
C LEU A 167 -22.44 6.31 -0.89
N ALA A 168 -23.05 5.85 -1.98
CA ALA A 168 -23.99 4.73 -1.94
C ALA A 168 -23.30 3.43 -1.52
N ASP A 169 -22.11 3.14 -2.07
CA ASP A 169 -21.32 1.95 -1.71
C ASP A 169 -20.92 1.94 -0.22
N LEU A 170 -20.65 3.11 0.36
CA LEU A 170 -20.29 3.27 1.77
C LEU A 170 -21.44 3.05 2.76
N GLY A 171 -22.70 3.04 2.30
CA GLY A 171 -23.87 2.71 3.14
C GLY A 171 -23.95 3.52 4.45
N VAL A 172 -24.09 2.81 5.57
CA VAL A 172 -24.22 3.37 6.93
C VAL A 172 -23.04 4.29 7.27
N PHE A 173 -21.83 3.99 6.77
CA PHE A 173 -20.65 4.84 7.02
C PHE A 173 -20.83 6.24 6.45
N ALA A 174 -21.34 6.35 5.22
CA ALA A 174 -21.63 7.65 4.62
C ALA A 174 -22.80 8.35 5.33
N GLY A 175 -23.88 7.61 5.62
CA GLY A 175 -25.07 8.16 6.28
C GLY A 175 -24.81 8.74 7.68
N GLN A 176 -23.79 8.23 8.38
CA GLN A 176 -23.40 8.68 9.72
C GLN A 176 -22.19 9.63 9.72
N GLY A 177 -21.77 10.13 8.55
CA GLY A 177 -20.65 11.08 8.44
C GLY A 177 -19.26 10.47 8.59
N ASN A 178 -19.14 9.13 8.61
CA ASN A 178 -17.89 8.39 8.77
C ASN A 178 -17.27 7.92 7.45
N GLY A 179 -17.78 8.39 6.30
CA GLY A 179 -17.35 7.94 4.98
C GLY A 179 -15.86 8.15 4.71
N LEU A 180 -15.28 9.26 5.18
CA LEU A 180 -13.84 9.52 5.05
C LEU A 180 -13.02 8.49 5.84
N SER A 181 -13.38 8.21 7.09
CA SER A 181 -12.67 7.22 7.92
C SER A 181 -12.71 5.82 7.32
N ALA A 182 -13.86 5.43 6.74
CA ALA A 182 -13.99 4.15 6.04
C ALA A 182 -13.07 4.05 4.81
N VAL A 183 -12.90 5.15 4.05
CA VAL A 183 -11.99 5.15 2.89
C VAL A 183 -10.53 5.21 3.31
N LEU A 184 -10.21 6.00 4.33
CA LEU A 184 -8.85 6.11 4.85
C LEU A 184 -8.32 4.77 5.36
N PHE A 185 -9.19 3.88 5.83
CA PHE A 185 -8.81 2.50 6.14
C PHE A 185 -8.15 1.80 4.93
N SER A 186 -8.80 1.81 3.76
CA SER A 186 -8.26 1.22 2.54
C SER A 186 -7.03 1.96 2.01
N VAL A 187 -7.03 3.29 2.11
CA VAL A 187 -5.87 4.10 1.68
C VAL A 187 -4.64 3.80 2.53
N VAL A 188 -4.79 3.57 3.83
CA VAL A 188 -3.67 3.19 4.72
C VAL A 188 -2.99 1.90 4.26
N GLU A 189 -3.75 0.90 3.81
CA GLU A 189 -3.17 -0.34 3.25
C GLU A 189 -2.37 -0.07 1.98
N MET A 190 -2.90 0.78 1.08
CA MET A 190 -2.14 1.20 -0.12
C MET A 190 -0.86 1.98 0.24
N VAL A 191 -0.92 2.87 1.25
CA VAL A 191 0.25 3.59 1.77
C VAL A 191 1.27 2.60 2.33
N ARG A 192 0.86 1.63 3.13
CA ARG A 192 1.74 0.58 3.67
C ARG A 192 2.45 -0.18 2.54
N ALA A 193 1.71 -0.57 1.50
CA ALA A 193 2.30 -1.23 0.34
C ALA A 193 3.36 -0.35 -0.36
N VAL A 194 3.09 0.94 -0.53
CA VAL A 194 4.07 1.90 -1.10
C VAL A 194 5.32 1.99 -0.23
N LEU A 195 5.16 2.11 1.09
CA LEU A 195 6.29 2.19 2.01
C LEU A 195 7.11 0.89 2.01
N HIS A 196 6.46 -0.26 2.01
CA HIS A 196 7.14 -1.56 1.93
C HIS A 196 7.89 -1.76 0.61
N MET A 197 7.35 -1.30 -0.52
CA MET A 197 8.09 -1.29 -1.78
C MET A 197 9.30 -0.34 -1.70
N GLY A 198 9.14 0.83 -1.08
CA GLY A 198 10.22 1.77 -0.84
C GLY A 198 11.33 1.18 0.02
N ASP A 199 10.98 0.44 1.07
CA ASP A 199 11.92 -0.25 1.95
C ASP A 199 12.64 -1.40 1.26
N LEU A 200 11.93 -2.14 0.38
CA LEU A 200 12.55 -3.19 -0.42
C LEU A 200 13.62 -2.61 -1.37
N VAL A 201 13.31 -1.50 -2.05
CA VAL A 201 14.29 -0.81 -2.92
C VAL A 201 15.49 -0.32 -2.11
N GLU A 202 15.25 0.25 -0.92
CA GLU A 202 16.33 0.69 -0.03
C GLU A 202 17.19 -0.48 0.47
N THR A 203 16.56 -1.59 0.83
CA THR A 203 17.25 -2.80 1.29
C THR A 203 18.19 -3.33 0.20
N ILE A 204 17.73 -3.39 -1.05
CA ILE A 204 18.58 -3.78 -2.19
C ILE A 204 19.78 -2.83 -2.33
N ARG A 205 19.57 -1.52 -2.15
CA ARG A 205 20.63 -0.52 -2.23
C ARG A 205 21.65 -0.64 -1.09
N LEU A 206 21.18 -0.82 0.15
CA LEU A 206 22.03 -0.82 1.34
C LEU A 206 22.84 -2.12 1.50
N HIS A 207 22.30 -3.24 1.02
CA HIS A 207 22.92 -4.55 1.16
C HIS A 207 23.69 -5.01 -0.09
N ASP A 208 23.87 -4.12 -1.07
CA ASP A 208 24.71 -4.39 -2.22
C ASP A 208 26.16 -4.73 -1.79
N GLY A 209 26.78 -5.65 -2.53
CA GLY A 209 28.09 -6.22 -2.22
C GLY A 209 28.07 -7.32 -1.15
N GLY A 210 26.91 -7.72 -0.63
CA GLY A 210 26.75 -8.91 0.22
C GLY A 210 27.47 -8.85 1.57
N THR A 211 27.81 -7.65 2.06
CA THR A 211 28.62 -7.49 3.29
C THR A 211 27.83 -7.73 4.58
N GLN A 212 26.52 -7.53 4.54
CA GLN A 212 25.61 -7.77 5.68
C GLN A 212 24.39 -8.56 5.21
N PRO A 213 23.93 -9.53 6.00
CA PRO A 213 22.78 -10.34 5.61
C PRO A 213 21.49 -9.52 5.68
N VAL A 214 20.62 -9.70 4.69
CA VAL A 214 19.22 -9.35 4.77
C VAL A 214 18.50 -10.50 5.47
N LEU A 215 17.88 -10.21 6.62
CA LEU A 215 17.10 -11.20 7.33
C LEU A 215 15.79 -11.47 6.61
N VAL A 216 15.53 -12.74 6.30
CA VAL A 216 14.32 -13.19 5.62
C VAL A 216 13.55 -14.21 6.45
N PRO A 217 12.21 -14.24 6.37
CA PRO A 217 11.42 -15.27 7.03
C PRO A 217 11.80 -16.68 6.58
N ASP A 218 11.76 -17.64 7.52
CA ASP A 218 12.06 -19.05 7.28
C ASP A 218 11.23 -19.66 6.13
N HIS A 219 9.99 -19.22 5.95
CA HIS A 219 9.08 -19.77 4.94
C HIS A 219 9.42 -19.35 3.49
N TRP A 220 10.34 -18.41 3.29
CA TRP A 220 10.74 -17.97 1.95
C TRP A 220 11.58 -19.00 1.18
N GLY A 221 12.14 -20.01 1.87
CA GLY A 221 12.84 -21.12 1.20
C GLY A 221 11.92 -22.02 0.35
N GLY A 222 10.59 -21.88 0.47
CA GLY A 222 9.61 -22.69 -0.26
C GLY A 222 8.60 -21.90 -1.11
N CYS A 223 8.81 -20.59 -1.27
CA CYS A 223 7.96 -19.74 -2.11
C CYS A 223 8.28 -19.86 -3.60
#